data_AF-A0A2W4R4P7-F1
#
_entry.id   AF-A0A2W4R4P7-F1
#
_cell.length_a   1.000
_cell.length_b   1.000
_cell.length_c   1.000
_cell.angle_alpha   90.00
_cell.angle_beta   90.00
_cell.angle_gamma   90.00
#
_symmetry.space_group_name_H-M   'P 1'
#
loop_
_entity.id
_entity.type
_entity.pdbx_description
1 polymer ?
#
loop_
_entity_poly.entity_id
_entity_poly.type
_entity_poly.pdbx_seq_one_letter_code
_entity_poly.pdbx_strand_id
1 'polypeptide(L)'
;MTKNRRHRRTWTQRELEVMRREYPRRTAADVARLVGHSVASVYNYARLLGLRKSPEFLASPASGRLRPGDTRGLSGRFRRGHQPWNKGTHWTAGGRSAETRFKKGSLNGRAAKLYKPLGAYRINADGYLEQKITHEGRGGQRWKAVHRLVWEAVHGPVPPGHVVVFKPGRRTTKLEEITLDAVELVSREELMRRNSYHNRYPKEIGLVIQLRGALMRQINKRVRQQHEEPDGRPA
;
A
#
# COMPACT_ATOMS: atom_id res chain seq x y z
N MET A 1 -18.35 -37.68 34.34
CA MET A 1 -18.91 -37.42 33.00
C MET A 1 -17.99 -37.98 31.93
N THR A 2 -18.23 -39.22 31.50
CA THR A 2 -17.40 -39.93 30.52
C THR A 2 -17.63 -39.31 29.14
N LYS A 3 -16.61 -38.68 28.55
CA LYS A 3 -16.68 -38.13 27.19
C LYS A 3 -16.84 -39.29 26.22
N ASN A 4 -18.05 -39.46 25.69
CA ASN A 4 -18.36 -40.45 24.66
C ASN A 4 -17.50 -40.16 23.41
N ARG A 5 -16.44 -40.94 23.19
CA ARG A 5 -15.57 -40.84 22.00
C ARG A 5 -16.37 -41.34 20.79
N ARG A 6 -17.09 -40.43 20.12
CA ARG A 6 -17.75 -40.71 18.85
C ARG A 6 -16.73 -41.31 17.88
N HIS A 7 -16.89 -42.58 17.50
CA HIS A 7 -16.10 -43.22 16.46
C HIS A 7 -16.23 -42.40 15.18
N ARG A 8 -15.10 -41.89 14.66
CA ARG A 8 -15.07 -41.13 13.42
C ARG A 8 -15.19 -42.12 12.27
N ARG A 9 -16.34 -42.14 11.60
CA ARG A 9 -16.54 -42.92 10.38
C ARG A 9 -15.50 -42.49 9.34
N THR A 10 -14.69 -43.45 8.89
CA THR A 10 -13.69 -43.24 7.84
C THR A 10 -14.37 -43.24 6.47
N TRP A 11 -13.76 -42.55 5.50
CA TRP A 11 -14.26 -42.53 4.13
C TRP A 11 -13.81 -43.77 3.39
N THR A 12 -14.76 -44.46 2.76
CA THR A 12 -14.46 -45.62 1.90
C THR A 12 -14.18 -45.17 0.46
N GLN A 13 -13.49 -46.00 -0.32
CA GLN A 13 -13.17 -45.68 -1.72
C GLN A 13 -14.44 -45.42 -2.55
N ARG A 14 -15.49 -46.22 -2.33
CA ARG A 14 -16.81 -46.05 -2.96
C ARG A 14 -17.47 -44.71 -2.61
N GLU A 15 -17.34 -44.25 -1.37
CA GLU A 15 -17.86 -42.93 -0.95
C GLU A 15 -17.08 -41.79 -1.61
N LEU A 16 -15.76 -41.94 -1.78
CA LEU A 16 -14.92 -40.96 -2.47
C LEU A 16 -15.23 -40.89 -3.98
N GLU A 17 -15.57 -42.01 -4.61
CA GLU A 17 -16.06 -42.02 -6.01
C GLU A 17 -17.38 -41.29 -6.15
N VAL A 18 -18.32 -41.51 -5.22
CA VAL A 18 -19.59 -40.78 -5.18
C VAL A 18 -19.34 -39.28 -4.97
N MET A 19 -18.40 -38.89 -4.10
CA MET A 19 -17.99 -37.49 -3.94
C MET A 19 -17.47 -36.88 -5.25
N ARG A 20 -16.56 -37.57 -5.96
CA ARG A 20 -15.99 -37.07 -7.22
C ARG A 20 -17.06 -36.86 -8.29
N ARG A 21 -18.05 -37.76 -8.37
CA ARG A 21 -19.12 -37.72 -9.37
C ARG A 21 -20.23 -36.71 -9.03
N GLU A 22 -20.72 -36.73 -7.79
CA GLU A 22 -21.94 -36.02 -7.41
C GLU A 22 -21.68 -34.64 -6.81
N TYR A 23 -20.50 -34.41 -6.20
CA TYR A 23 -20.19 -33.12 -5.59
C TYR A 23 -20.23 -31.96 -6.58
N PRO A 24 -19.76 -32.07 -7.84
CA PRO A 24 -19.84 -30.95 -8.78
C PRO A 24 -21.28 -30.53 -9.11
N ARG A 25 -22.25 -31.45 -9.05
CA ARG A 25 -23.61 -31.29 -9.61
C ARG A 25 -24.73 -31.13 -8.59
N ARG A 26 -24.50 -31.46 -7.32
CA ARG A 26 -25.53 -31.42 -6.25
C ARG A 26 -25.14 -30.53 -5.09
N THR A 27 -26.08 -30.25 -4.17
CA THR A 27 -25.74 -29.54 -2.93
C THR A 27 -24.88 -30.43 -2.02
N ALA A 28 -24.08 -29.82 -1.14
CA ALA A 28 -23.30 -30.60 -0.17
C ALA A 28 -24.21 -31.40 0.80
N ALA A 29 -25.44 -30.93 1.05
CA ALA A 29 -26.44 -31.63 1.84
C ALA A 29 -26.95 -32.90 1.15
N ASP A 30 -27.16 -32.86 -0.17
CA ASP A 30 -27.58 -34.04 -0.94
C ASP A 30 -26.47 -35.09 -0.97
N VAL A 31 -25.24 -34.66 -1.22
CA VAL A 31 -24.08 -35.55 -1.21
C VAL A 31 -23.88 -36.17 0.17
N ALA A 32 -24.04 -35.39 1.24
CA ALA A 32 -24.00 -35.87 2.62
C ALA A 32 -25.03 -36.98 2.88
N ARG A 33 -26.28 -36.83 2.38
CA ARG A 33 -27.31 -37.86 2.46
C ARG A 33 -26.94 -39.12 1.69
N LEU A 34 -26.33 -38.99 0.51
CA LEU A 34 -25.91 -40.14 -0.32
C LEU A 34 -24.79 -40.97 0.31
N VAL A 35 -23.79 -40.31 0.93
CA VAL A 35 -22.65 -41.01 1.54
C VAL A 35 -22.86 -41.33 3.02
N GLY A 36 -23.91 -40.77 3.65
CA GLY A 36 -24.19 -40.93 5.08
C GLY A 36 -23.17 -40.22 5.98
N HIS A 37 -22.58 -39.13 5.51
CA HIS A 37 -21.65 -38.28 6.27
C HIS A 37 -22.26 -36.93 6.61
N SER A 38 -21.69 -36.21 7.57
CA SER A 38 -22.12 -34.84 7.84
C SER A 38 -21.73 -33.89 6.71
N VAL A 39 -22.52 -32.82 6.52
CA VAL A 39 -22.22 -31.77 5.53
C VAL A 39 -20.83 -31.16 5.74
N ALA A 40 -20.41 -30.98 6.99
CA ALA A 40 -19.07 -30.50 7.33
C ALA A 40 -17.95 -31.47 6.88
N SER A 41 -18.17 -32.79 7.02
CA SER A 41 -17.23 -33.82 6.53
C SER A 41 -17.10 -33.75 5.01
N VAL A 42 -18.22 -33.63 4.30
CA VAL A 42 -18.27 -33.46 2.84
C VAL A 42 -17.47 -32.23 2.39
N TYR A 43 -17.63 -31.07 3.03
CA TYR A 43 -16.84 -29.88 2.69
C TYR A 43 -15.33 -30.07 2.91
N ASN A 44 -14.95 -30.67 4.04
CA ASN A 44 -13.55 -30.93 4.34
C ASN A 44 -12.90 -31.88 3.33
N TYR A 45 -13.60 -32.98 2.98
CA TYR A 45 -13.10 -33.93 2.00
C TYR A 45 -13.14 -33.41 0.58
N ALA A 46 -14.15 -32.62 0.19
CA ALA A 46 -14.14 -31.94 -1.09
C ALA A 46 -12.94 -30.99 -1.22
N ARG A 47 -12.59 -30.26 -0.15
CA ARG A 47 -11.39 -29.43 -0.10
C ARG A 47 -10.10 -30.25 -0.21
N LEU A 48 -10.01 -31.38 0.50
CA LEU A 48 -8.86 -32.28 0.45
C LEU A 48 -8.65 -32.89 -0.94
N LEU A 49 -9.73 -33.28 -1.60
CA LEU A 49 -9.74 -33.86 -2.95
C LEU A 49 -9.67 -32.83 -4.08
N GLY A 50 -9.65 -31.53 -3.76
CA GLY A 50 -9.65 -30.46 -4.77
C GLY A 50 -10.96 -30.33 -5.56
N LEU A 51 -12.06 -30.90 -5.09
CA LEU A 51 -13.34 -30.91 -5.81
C LEU A 51 -14.02 -29.53 -5.77
N ARG A 52 -14.50 -29.11 -6.94
CA ARG A 52 -15.25 -27.85 -7.13
C ARG A 52 -16.65 -28.14 -7.65
N LYS A 53 -17.54 -27.18 -7.44
CA LYS A 53 -18.87 -27.17 -8.08
C LYS A 53 -18.72 -26.86 -9.56
N SER A 54 -19.50 -27.50 -10.41
CA SER A 54 -19.49 -27.24 -11.85
C SER A 54 -20.11 -25.87 -12.15
N PRO A 55 -19.76 -25.22 -13.28
CA PRO A 55 -20.37 -23.96 -13.70
C PRO A 55 -21.91 -24.04 -13.77
N GLU A 56 -22.44 -25.16 -14.25
CA GLU A 56 -23.89 -25.40 -14.38
C GLU A 56 -24.57 -25.44 -13.01
N PHE A 57 -23.98 -26.14 -12.04
CA PHE A 57 -24.52 -26.15 -10.67
C PHE A 57 -24.48 -24.75 -10.06
N LEU A 58 -23.39 -24.01 -10.25
CA LEU A 58 -23.26 -22.65 -9.71
C LEU A 58 -24.27 -21.68 -10.33
N ALA A 59 -24.62 -21.89 -11.60
CA ALA A 59 -25.69 -21.17 -12.31
C ALA A 59 -27.09 -21.69 -12.00
N SER A 60 -27.25 -22.76 -11.21
CA SER A 60 -28.55 -23.31 -10.80
C SER A 60 -29.08 -22.66 -9.49
N PRO A 61 -30.41 -22.63 -9.24
CA PRO A 61 -30.96 -22.01 -8.03
C PRO A 61 -30.49 -22.72 -6.75
N ALA A 62 -30.16 -24.02 -6.87
CA ALA A 62 -29.68 -24.85 -5.78
C ALA A 62 -28.30 -24.45 -5.24
N SER A 63 -27.51 -23.64 -5.97
CA SER A 63 -26.21 -23.15 -5.47
C SER A 63 -26.36 -22.15 -4.33
N GLY A 64 -27.53 -21.53 -4.20
CA GLY A 64 -27.75 -20.43 -3.27
C GLY A 64 -26.87 -19.21 -3.57
N ARG A 65 -26.37 -19.03 -4.79
CA ARG A 65 -25.75 -17.76 -5.21
C ARG A 65 -26.84 -16.73 -5.51
N LEU A 66 -26.64 -15.50 -5.04
CA LEU A 66 -27.53 -14.39 -5.38
C LEU A 66 -27.36 -14.04 -6.85
N ARG A 67 -28.49 -13.93 -7.55
CA ARG A 67 -28.59 -13.52 -8.95
C ARG A 67 -29.05 -12.07 -9.05
N PRO A 68 -28.84 -11.40 -10.19
CA PRO A 68 -29.48 -10.14 -10.47
C PRO A 68 -31.00 -10.28 -10.30
N GLY A 69 -31.61 -9.43 -9.46
CA GLY A 69 -33.04 -9.47 -9.14
C GLY A 69 -33.42 -10.28 -7.90
N ASP A 70 -32.52 -11.06 -7.29
CA ASP A 70 -32.84 -11.82 -6.09
C ASP A 70 -33.08 -10.90 -4.87
N THR A 71 -34.25 -11.05 -4.25
CA THR A 71 -34.68 -10.35 -3.03
C THR A 71 -34.19 -11.02 -1.74
N ARG A 72 -33.54 -12.20 -1.84
CA ARG A 72 -33.04 -12.91 -0.66
C ARG A 72 -31.97 -12.09 0.06
N GLY A 73 -32.15 -11.91 1.37
CA GLY A 73 -31.29 -11.11 2.21
C GLY A 73 -31.42 -9.59 2.01
N LEU A 74 -32.42 -9.11 1.26
CA LEU A 74 -32.64 -7.67 1.01
C LEU A 74 -32.81 -6.87 2.31
N SER A 75 -33.46 -7.45 3.33
CA SER A 75 -33.66 -6.82 4.64
C SER A 75 -32.36 -6.60 5.43
N GLY A 76 -31.34 -7.43 5.23
CA GLY A 76 -30.03 -7.33 5.90
C GLY A 76 -28.98 -6.52 5.11
N ARG A 77 -29.31 -6.02 3.92
CA ARG A 77 -28.37 -5.22 3.12
C ARG A 77 -28.31 -3.80 3.66
N PHE A 78 -27.10 -3.27 3.79
CA PHE A 78 -26.91 -1.85 4.06
C PHE A 78 -27.49 -1.02 2.91
N ARG A 79 -28.40 -0.12 3.24
CA ARG A 79 -28.96 0.83 2.27
C ARG A 79 -27.92 1.90 1.95
N ARG A 80 -27.92 2.42 0.73
CA ARG A 80 -27.09 3.57 0.38
C ARG A 80 -27.44 4.73 1.32
N GLY A 81 -26.43 5.29 1.99
CA GLY A 81 -26.63 6.34 3.00
C GLY A 81 -26.91 5.84 4.42
N HIS A 82 -26.93 4.53 4.67
CA HIS A 82 -27.07 3.98 6.01
C HIS A 82 -25.94 4.48 6.92
N GLN A 83 -26.29 5.13 8.03
CA GLN A 83 -25.36 5.53 9.06
C GLN A 83 -25.26 4.42 10.10
N PRO A 84 -24.08 3.80 10.30
CA PRO A 84 -23.88 2.84 11.37
C PRO A 84 -24.16 3.47 12.74
N TRP A 85 -24.69 2.68 13.68
CA TRP A 85 -25.00 3.14 15.04
C TRP A 85 -23.79 3.69 15.81
N ASN A 86 -22.57 3.31 15.41
CA ASN A 86 -21.31 3.74 16.00
C ASN A 86 -20.65 4.91 15.24
N LYS A 87 -21.28 5.45 14.19
CA LYS A 87 -20.71 6.56 13.44
C LYS A 87 -20.58 7.80 14.34
N GLY A 88 -19.36 8.30 14.48
CA GLY A 88 -19.05 9.43 15.37
C GLY A 88 -18.82 9.04 16.83
N THR A 89 -19.01 7.77 17.19
CA THR A 89 -18.63 7.29 18.52
C THR A 89 -17.13 6.98 18.55
N HIS A 90 -16.43 7.48 19.56
CA HIS A 90 -15.03 7.18 19.80
C HIS A 90 -14.91 6.24 21.00
N TRP A 91 -14.30 5.08 20.79
CA TRP A 91 -13.98 4.18 21.89
C TRP A 91 -12.83 4.76 22.71
N THR A 92 -13.09 5.04 23.98
CA THR A 92 -12.04 5.36 24.95
C THR A 92 -11.78 4.12 25.78
N ALA A 93 -10.59 3.54 25.68
CA ALA A 93 -10.23 2.38 26.50
C ALA A 93 -10.33 2.76 28.00
N GLY A 94 -10.92 1.90 28.83
CA GLY A 94 -11.01 2.11 30.28
C GLY A 94 -9.70 1.82 31.02
N GLY A 95 -9.73 1.96 32.34
CA GLY A 95 -8.64 1.58 33.25
C GLY A 95 -7.37 2.42 33.13
N ARG A 96 -6.21 1.81 33.42
CA ARG A 96 -4.88 2.47 33.45
C ARG A 96 -4.33 2.87 32.08
N SER A 97 -5.09 2.64 31.00
CA SER A 97 -4.72 3.06 29.65
C SER A 97 -4.47 4.57 29.57
N ALA A 98 -5.16 5.39 30.37
CA ALA A 98 -4.95 6.83 30.40
C ALA A 98 -3.53 7.23 30.86
N GLU A 99 -2.91 6.44 31.75
CA GLU A 99 -1.58 6.72 32.31
C GLU A 99 -0.46 6.57 31.27
N THR A 100 -0.61 5.61 30.34
CA THR A 100 0.42 5.25 29.36
C THR A 100 0.18 5.82 27.96
N ARG A 101 -0.93 6.53 27.74
CA ARG A 101 -1.21 7.21 26.47
C ARG A 101 -0.17 8.29 26.20
N PHE A 102 0.32 8.32 24.97
CA PHE A 102 1.15 9.42 24.51
C PHE A 102 0.37 10.74 24.58
N LYS A 103 0.87 11.67 25.40
CA LYS A 103 0.36 13.04 25.43
C LYS A 103 0.72 13.72 24.11
N LYS A 104 -0.24 14.45 23.53
CA LYS A 104 -0.01 15.23 22.30
C LYS A 104 1.17 16.19 22.55
N GLY A 105 2.18 16.16 21.68
CA GLY A 105 3.38 16.99 21.79
C GLY A 105 4.50 16.42 22.67
N SER A 106 4.30 15.28 23.33
CA SER A 106 5.36 14.64 24.12
C SER A 106 6.49 14.14 23.21
N LEU A 107 7.70 14.65 23.43
CA LEU A 107 8.92 14.24 22.75
C LEU A 107 9.56 13.07 23.49
N ASN A 108 9.09 11.84 23.23
CA ASN A 108 9.58 10.64 23.91
C ASN A 108 10.23 9.65 22.92
N GLY A 109 11.02 8.71 23.45
CA GLY A 109 11.59 7.59 22.70
C GLY A 109 12.42 8.04 21.48
N ARG A 110 12.10 7.49 20.30
CA ARG A 110 12.81 7.81 19.05
C ARG A 110 12.62 9.26 18.61
N ALA A 111 11.50 9.91 18.97
CA ALA A 111 11.25 11.30 18.62
C ALA A 111 12.22 12.25 19.33
N ALA A 112 12.52 12.00 20.61
CA ALA A 112 13.52 12.77 21.37
C ALA A 112 14.92 12.64 20.76
N LYS A 113 15.31 11.42 20.37
CA LYS A 113 16.63 11.15 19.75
C LYS A 113 16.80 11.82 18.38
N LEU A 114 15.72 11.90 17.59
CA LEU A 114 15.72 12.53 16.27
C LEU A 114 15.45 14.04 16.33
N TYR A 115 15.21 14.59 17.52
CA TYR A 115 14.96 16.01 17.66
C TYR A 115 16.17 16.82 17.21
N LYS A 116 15.89 17.90 16.49
CA LYS A 116 16.88 18.87 16.05
C LYS A 116 16.41 20.26 16.47
N PRO A 117 17.27 21.09 17.10
CA PRO A 117 16.93 22.46 17.45
C PRO A 117 16.69 23.32 16.19
N LEU A 118 16.07 24.49 16.35
CA LEU A 118 16.01 25.50 15.29
C LEU A 118 17.43 25.90 14.87
N GLY A 119 17.62 26.20 13.59
CA GLY A 119 18.93 26.50 13.02
C GLY A 119 19.80 25.28 12.75
N ALA A 120 19.40 24.08 13.18
CA ALA A 120 20.14 22.86 12.86
C ALA A 120 20.20 22.62 11.35
N TYR A 121 21.31 22.05 10.89
CA TYR A 121 21.52 21.69 9.49
C TYR A 121 21.35 20.19 9.25
N ARG A 122 20.91 19.84 8.04
CA ARG A 122 20.89 18.46 7.55
C ARG A 122 21.10 18.42 6.04
N ILE A 123 21.51 17.26 5.53
CA ILE A 123 21.55 16.98 4.10
C ILE A 123 20.29 16.19 3.73
N ASN A 124 19.53 16.68 2.75
CA ASN A 124 18.35 15.98 2.22
C ASN A 124 18.77 14.86 1.25
N ALA A 125 17.86 13.93 0.92
CA ALA A 125 18.06 12.86 -0.06
C ALA A 125 18.48 13.38 -1.43
N ASP A 126 18.02 14.58 -1.81
CA ASP A 126 18.41 15.25 -3.05
C ASP A 126 19.83 15.84 -3.00
N GLY A 127 20.50 15.81 -1.84
CA GLY A 127 21.86 16.30 -1.63
C GLY A 127 21.96 17.82 -1.45
N TYR A 128 20.94 18.47 -0.89
CA TYR A 128 20.95 19.89 -0.52
C TYR A 128 21.15 20.07 0.99
N LEU A 129 21.90 21.10 1.37
CA LEU A 129 21.96 21.57 2.76
C LEU A 129 20.65 22.28 3.10
N GLU A 130 19.95 21.79 4.11
CA GLU A 130 18.72 22.38 4.65
C GLU A 130 18.95 22.86 6.07
N GLN A 131 18.36 24.01 6.42
CA GLN A 131 18.30 24.54 7.76
C GLN A 131 16.88 24.41 8.31
N LYS A 132 16.77 24.08 9.59
CA LYS A 132 15.49 24.05 10.29
C LYS A 132 15.03 25.46 10.65
N ILE A 133 13.94 25.92 10.04
CA ILE A 133 13.40 27.28 10.20
C ILE A 133 12.21 27.37 11.15
N THR A 134 11.47 26.27 11.37
CA THR A 134 10.33 26.25 12.31
C THR A 134 10.16 24.89 12.99
N HIS A 135 9.56 24.88 14.17
CA HIS A 135 9.12 23.67 14.87
C HIS A 135 7.79 23.14 14.31
N GLU A 136 7.01 24.00 13.68
CA GLU A 136 5.64 23.73 13.26
C GLU A 136 5.56 23.27 11.80
N GLY A 137 4.40 22.73 11.42
CA GLY A 137 4.18 22.25 10.05
C GLY A 137 4.77 20.86 9.77
N ARG A 138 4.81 20.46 8.50
CA ARG A 138 5.27 19.14 8.04
C ARG A 138 6.54 19.26 7.19
N GLY A 139 7.50 18.35 7.38
CA GLY A 139 8.63 18.14 6.45
C GLY A 139 9.28 19.44 5.95
N GLY A 140 9.07 19.76 4.67
CA GLY A 140 9.62 20.94 3.98
C GLY A 140 9.09 22.30 4.45
N GLN A 141 8.11 22.35 5.35
CA GLN A 141 7.76 23.58 6.08
C GLN A 141 8.76 23.85 7.21
N ARG A 142 9.23 22.80 7.89
CA ARG A 142 10.21 22.91 8.98
C ARG A 142 11.62 23.13 8.48
N TRP A 143 11.94 22.60 7.30
CA TRP A 143 13.28 22.59 6.73
C TRP A 143 13.28 23.30 5.40
N LYS A 144 14.17 24.26 5.24
CA LYS A 144 14.32 25.06 4.02
C LYS A 144 15.75 24.98 3.53
N ALA A 145 15.93 24.86 2.22
CA ALA A 145 17.25 24.76 1.63
C ALA A 145 18.03 26.06 1.83
N VAL A 146 19.30 25.96 2.23
CA VAL A 146 20.14 27.12 2.61
C VAL A 146 20.36 28.06 1.43
N HIS A 147 20.56 27.54 0.22
CA HIS A 147 20.70 28.37 -0.99
C HIS A 147 19.49 29.28 -1.24
N ARG A 148 18.29 28.81 -0.91
CA ARG A 148 17.07 29.61 -0.99
C ARG A 148 17.02 30.67 0.10
N LEU A 149 17.45 30.34 1.32
CA LEU A 149 17.53 31.31 2.43
C LEU A 149 18.51 32.44 2.12
N VAL A 150 19.67 32.13 1.56
CA VAL A 150 20.69 33.13 1.16
C VAL A 150 20.15 34.07 0.09
N TRP A 151 19.43 33.55 -0.91
CA TRP A 151 18.81 34.38 -1.93
C TRP A 151 17.69 35.26 -1.38
N GLU A 152 16.81 34.69 -0.55
CA GLU A 152 15.67 35.41 0.04
C GLU A 152 16.08 36.48 1.05
N ALA A 153 17.24 36.31 1.72
CA ALA A 153 17.77 37.31 2.64
C ALA A 153 18.08 38.66 1.97
N VAL A 154 18.38 38.65 0.65
CA VAL A 154 18.72 39.86 -0.13
C VAL A 154 17.55 40.33 -0.99
N HIS A 155 16.83 39.41 -1.64
CA HIS A 155 15.79 39.74 -2.62
C HIS A 155 14.36 39.64 -2.09
N GLY A 156 14.17 39.11 -0.88
CA GLY A 156 12.85 38.80 -0.33
C GLY A 156 12.27 37.48 -0.87
N PRO A 157 10.95 37.28 -0.81
CA PRO A 157 10.34 35.99 -1.15
C PRO A 157 10.50 35.63 -2.62
N VAL A 158 10.82 34.35 -2.90
CA VAL A 158 10.91 33.82 -4.27
C VAL A 158 9.59 34.03 -5.02
N PRO A 159 9.60 34.75 -6.18
CA PRO A 159 8.40 34.97 -6.97
C PRO A 159 7.72 33.67 -7.41
N PRO A 160 6.38 33.65 -7.59
CA PRO A 160 5.69 32.48 -8.10
C PRO A 160 6.25 32.09 -9.48
N GLY A 161 6.33 30.79 -9.73
CA GLY A 161 6.88 30.26 -10.99
C GLY A 161 8.41 30.27 -11.10
N HIS A 162 9.13 30.79 -10.09
CA HIS A 162 10.59 30.81 -10.06
C HIS A 162 11.16 29.85 -9.02
N VAL A 163 12.43 29.51 -9.21
CA VAL A 163 13.20 28.59 -8.37
C VAL A 163 14.63 29.10 -8.24
N VAL A 164 15.18 29.03 -7.03
CA VAL A 164 16.58 29.36 -6.78
C VAL A 164 17.40 28.09 -7.04
N VAL A 165 18.42 28.20 -7.89
CA VAL A 165 19.31 27.09 -8.23
C VAL A 165 20.76 27.51 -8.06
N PHE A 166 21.65 26.53 -7.91
CA PHE A 166 23.08 26.81 -7.98
C PHE A 166 23.49 27.01 -9.44
N LYS A 167 24.40 27.96 -9.65
CA LYS A 167 25.10 28.08 -10.94
C LYS A 167 25.90 26.81 -11.25
N PRO A 168 26.16 26.52 -12.54
CA PRO A 168 26.91 25.33 -12.94
C PRO A 168 28.24 25.19 -12.17
N GLY A 169 28.49 24.02 -11.59
CA GLY A 169 29.72 23.72 -10.83
C GLY A 169 29.82 24.33 -9.42
N ARG A 170 28.87 25.18 -9.01
CA ARG A 170 28.88 25.85 -7.69
C ARG A 170 28.00 25.15 -6.65
N ARG A 171 27.50 23.95 -6.95
CA ARG A 171 26.70 23.16 -6.02
C ARG A 171 27.59 22.65 -4.89
N THR A 172 27.29 23.05 -3.66
CA THR A 172 28.04 22.66 -2.46
C THR A 172 27.12 22.33 -1.29
N THR A 173 27.66 21.59 -0.32
CA THR A 173 27.01 21.28 0.97
C THR A 173 27.65 22.03 2.14
N LYS A 174 28.75 22.75 1.92
CA LYS A 174 29.42 23.56 2.93
C LYS A 174 28.72 24.91 3.07
N LEU A 175 28.38 25.30 4.29
CA LEU A 175 27.62 26.52 4.57
C LEU A 175 28.31 27.78 4.02
N GLU A 176 29.62 27.88 4.19
CA GLU A 176 30.45 29.05 3.83
C GLU A 176 30.54 29.29 2.32
N GLU A 177 30.43 28.24 1.52
CA GLU A 177 30.50 28.33 0.05
C GLU A 177 29.13 28.62 -0.59
N ILE A 178 28.04 28.58 0.19
CA ILE A 178 26.68 28.92 -0.30
C ILE A 178 26.50 30.44 -0.19
N THR A 179 27.10 31.13 -1.14
CA THR A 179 27.09 32.59 -1.24
C THR A 179 26.10 33.06 -2.32
N LEU A 180 25.77 34.36 -2.31
CA LEU A 180 24.81 34.93 -3.26
C LEU A 180 25.29 34.80 -4.72
N ASP A 181 26.60 34.87 -4.97
CA ASP A 181 27.18 34.70 -6.31
C ASP A 181 27.04 33.26 -6.84
N ALA A 182 26.91 32.26 -5.96
CA ALA A 182 26.79 30.86 -6.31
C ALA A 182 25.36 30.47 -6.71
N VAL A 183 24.38 31.31 -6.42
CA VAL A 183 22.95 31.06 -6.68
C VAL A 183 22.40 32.00 -7.73
N GLU A 184 21.37 31.55 -8.44
CA GLU A 184 20.63 32.34 -9.40
C GLU A 184 19.13 32.03 -9.30
N LEU A 185 18.30 33.01 -9.65
CA LEU A 185 16.86 32.83 -9.79
C LEU A 185 16.55 32.45 -11.24
N VAL A 186 15.88 31.33 -11.44
CA VAL A 186 15.52 30.83 -12.77
C VAL A 186 14.02 30.55 -12.81
N SER A 187 13.38 30.78 -13.96
CA SER A 187 11.98 30.38 -14.14
C SER A 187 11.87 28.86 -14.18
N ARG A 188 10.73 28.29 -13.77
CA ARG A 188 10.51 26.84 -13.87
C ARG A 188 10.60 26.33 -15.31
N GLU A 189 10.18 27.14 -16.27
CA GLU A 189 10.28 26.81 -17.69
C GLU A 189 11.74 26.72 -18.13
N GLU A 190 12.56 27.71 -17.78
CA GLU A 190 13.98 27.71 -18.11
C GLU A 190 14.71 26.55 -17.41
N LEU A 191 14.38 26.27 -16.14
CA LEU A 191 14.93 25.12 -15.43
C LEU A 191 14.56 23.79 -16.12
N MET A 192 13.32 23.66 -16.58
CA MET A 192 12.88 22.49 -17.34
C MET A 192 13.66 22.37 -18.65
N ARG A 193 13.84 23.47 -19.40
CA ARG A 193 14.60 23.48 -20.66
C ARG A 193 16.06 23.06 -20.43
N ARG A 194 16.71 23.53 -19.36
CA ARG A 194 18.09 23.16 -18.98
C ARG A 194 18.23 21.69 -18.59
N ASN A 195 17.25 21.15 -17.87
CA ASN A 195 17.30 19.77 -17.36
C ASN A 195 16.74 18.73 -18.32
N SER A 196 15.98 19.15 -19.34
CA SER A 196 15.42 18.25 -20.34
C SER A 196 16.54 17.51 -21.06
N TYR A 197 16.47 16.18 -21.06
CA TYR A 197 17.47 15.35 -21.73
C TYR A 197 17.53 15.62 -23.24
N HIS A 198 16.43 16.11 -23.83
CA HIS A 198 16.37 16.51 -25.24
C HIS A 198 17.30 17.67 -25.59
N ASN A 199 17.52 18.59 -24.66
CA ASN A 199 18.34 19.78 -24.86
C ASN A 199 19.76 19.58 -24.31
N ARG A 200 19.89 18.79 -23.24
CA ARG A 200 21.14 18.60 -22.51
C ARG A 200 22.10 17.64 -23.21
N TYR A 201 21.58 16.68 -23.96
CA TYR A 201 22.39 15.61 -24.54
C TYR A 201 22.13 15.43 -26.04
N PRO A 202 23.11 14.94 -26.81
CA PRO A 202 22.88 14.49 -28.18
C PRO A 202 21.80 13.42 -28.27
N LYS A 203 21.19 13.29 -29.46
CA LYS A 203 20.05 12.40 -29.71
C LYS A 203 20.34 10.93 -29.33
N GLU A 204 21.56 10.46 -29.57
CA GLU A 204 22.00 9.10 -29.24
C GLU A 204 21.86 8.80 -27.74
N ILE A 205 22.30 9.74 -26.89
CA ILE A 205 22.20 9.61 -25.43
C ILE A 205 20.73 9.65 -24.98
N GLY A 206 19.91 10.49 -25.61
CA GLY A 206 18.47 10.52 -25.37
C GLY A 206 17.80 9.16 -25.62
N LEU A 207 18.17 8.47 -26.70
CA LEU A 207 17.66 7.13 -27.01
C LEU A 207 18.07 6.09 -25.97
N VAL A 208 19.32 6.14 -25.49
CA VAL A 208 19.82 5.25 -24.43
C VAL A 208 19.05 5.45 -23.12
N ILE A 209 18.77 6.69 -22.73
CA ILE A 209 17.99 7.01 -21.52
C ILE A 209 16.58 6.41 -21.63
N GLN A 210 15.93 6.56 -22.78
CA GLN A 210 14.61 5.98 -23.03
C GLN A 210 14.62 4.45 -22.97
N LEU A 211 15.60 3.81 -23.62
CA LEU A 211 15.78 2.36 -23.63
C LEU A 211 15.99 1.81 -22.21
N ARG A 212 16.86 2.45 -21.41
CA ARG A 212 17.08 2.09 -20.01
C ARG A 212 15.77 2.13 -19.23
N GLY A 213 14.96 3.18 -19.40
CA GLY A 213 13.65 3.29 -18.76
C GLY A 213 12.68 2.18 -19.17
N ALA A 214 12.65 1.81 -20.45
CA ALA A 214 11.84 0.71 -20.96
C ALA A 214 12.26 -0.64 -20.36
N LEU A 215 13.57 -0.92 -20.33
CA LEU A 215 14.12 -2.14 -19.73
C LEU A 215 13.79 -2.24 -18.23
N MET A 216 13.98 -1.15 -17.47
CA MET A 216 13.67 -1.13 -16.03
C MET A 216 12.18 -1.42 -15.76
N ARG A 217 11.27 -0.89 -16.58
CA ARG A 217 9.83 -1.20 -16.47
C ARG A 217 9.55 -2.68 -16.70
N GLN A 218 10.19 -3.31 -17.69
CA GLN A 218 10.02 -4.73 -17.97
C GLN A 218 10.60 -5.60 -16.85
N ILE A 219 11.76 -5.24 -16.31
CA ILE A 219 12.38 -5.93 -15.16
C ILE A 219 11.44 -5.86 -13.96
N ASN A 220 10.98 -4.66 -13.58
CA ASN A 220 10.08 -4.47 -12.44
C ASN A 220 8.75 -5.22 -12.61
N LYS A 221 8.23 -5.30 -13.85
CA LYS A 221 7.05 -6.09 -14.16
C LYS A 221 7.25 -7.57 -13.89
N ARG A 222 8.39 -8.15 -14.34
CA ARG A 222 8.73 -9.57 -14.10
C ARG A 222 8.96 -9.87 -12.63
N VAL A 223 9.71 -9.01 -11.93
CA VAL A 223 9.94 -9.13 -10.48
C VAL A 223 8.60 -9.15 -9.73
N ARG A 224 7.68 -8.26 -10.10
CA ARG A 224 6.34 -8.24 -9.50
C ARG A 224 5.55 -9.52 -9.77
N GLN A 225 5.60 -10.05 -11.00
CA GLN A 225 4.93 -11.31 -11.37
C GLN A 225 5.49 -12.51 -10.60
N GLN A 226 6.81 -12.57 -10.39
CA GLN A 226 7.46 -13.62 -9.59
C GLN A 226 7.07 -13.54 -8.10
N HIS A 227 6.87 -12.33 -7.56
CA HIS A 227 6.39 -12.14 -6.19
C HIS A 227 4.87 -12.36 -6.03
N GLU A 228 4.09 -12.25 -7.11
CA GLU A 228 2.64 -12.50 -7.13
C GLU A 228 2.28 -13.98 -7.38
N GLU A 229 3.26 -14.87 -7.59
CA GLU A 229 3.09 -16.34 -7.52
C GLU A 229 3.50 -16.87 -6.14
N PRO A 230 2.58 -16.99 -5.16
CA PRO A 230 2.87 -17.71 -3.93
C PRO A 230 2.56 -19.20 -4.11
N ASP A 231 3.50 -20.04 -3.70
CA ASP A 231 3.35 -21.47 -3.41
C ASP A 231 2.79 -22.34 -4.55
N GLY A 232 3.62 -22.58 -5.56
CA GLY A 232 3.57 -23.79 -6.36
C GLY A 232 3.79 -25.02 -5.46
N ARG A 233 2.70 -25.59 -4.93
CA ARG A 233 2.72 -26.95 -4.39
C ARG A 233 2.96 -27.91 -5.56
N PRO A 234 3.96 -28.81 -5.49
CA PRO A 234 4.22 -29.75 -6.56
C PRO A 234 3.02 -30.70 -6.74
N ALA A 235 2.80 -31.07 -7.99
CA ALA A 235 1.73 -31.96 -8.45
C ALA A 235 1.87 -33.39 -7.90
#